data_AF-A0A8C7N0K7-F1
#
_entry.id   AF-A0A8C7N0K7-F1
#
_cell.length_a   1.000
_cell.length_b   1.000
_cell.length_c   1.000
_cell.angle_alpha   90.00
_cell.angle_beta   90.00
_cell.angle_gamma   90.00
#
_symmetry.space_group_name_H-M   'P 1'
#
loop_
_entity.id
_entity.type
_entity.pdbx_description
1 polymer ?
#
loop_
_entity_poly.entity_id
_entity_poly.type
_entity_poly.pdbx_seq_one_letter_code
_entity_poly.pdbx_strand_id
1 'polypeptide(L)'
;SLTVSSTKLIECSTNSFSPESVRLLNGSGLCSGRVEVKSNQSWASVCEADFDRQDAEVVCRDVGCGAPAALQGGLYGEGEGQNWDKEFQCKGKESLLLDCDTSDRENNTCLPGNAVGLTCSEPDDVRLVGGGSRCAGGVERYDQGEWRTVGAYWNKEDEAAVVCRQLGCGSTVSVLPGNTTLGVGVRCSGSESSLRECWRSYDLLPGFTVICSGNNNILELHST
;
A
#
# COMPACT_ATOMS: atom_id res chain seq x y z
N SER A 1 -25.11 -35.91 -37.00
CA SER A 1 -25.46 -35.03 -35.88
C SER A 1 -25.00 -35.64 -34.57
N LEU A 2 -23.88 -35.18 -34.03
CA LEU A 2 -23.59 -35.21 -32.59
C LEU A 2 -22.72 -33.98 -32.31
N THR A 3 -23.29 -33.09 -31.50
CA THR A 3 -22.79 -31.77 -31.13
C THR A 3 -21.62 -31.89 -30.16
N VAL A 4 -20.50 -31.23 -30.47
CA VAL A 4 -19.38 -31.07 -29.54
C VAL A 4 -19.82 -30.11 -28.44
N SER A 5 -19.87 -30.61 -27.21
CA SER A 5 -20.20 -29.87 -26.00
C SER A 5 -19.08 -28.85 -25.72
N SER A 6 -19.43 -27.56 -25.74
CA SER A 6 -18.51 -26.47 -25.44
C SER A 6 -17.97 -26.59 -24.01
N THR A 7 -16.70 -26.91 -23.86
CA THR A 7 -15.93 -26.58 -22.67
C THR A 7 -15.87 -25.06 -22.57
N LYS A 8 -16.64 -24.51 -21.64
CA LYS A 8 -16.61 -23.10 -21.27
C LYS A 8 -15.21 -22.79 -20.75
N LEU A 9 -14.42 -22.06 -21.53
CA LEU A 9 -13.21 -21.44 -21.02
C LEU A 9 -13.63 -20.53 -19.87
N ILE A 10 -13.14 -20.84 -18.67
CA ILE A 10 -13.20 -19.91 -17.55
C ILE A 10 -12.18 -18.84 -17.91
N GLU A 11 -12.63 -17.77 -18.54
CA GLU A 11 -11.86 -16.54 -18.64
C GLU A 11 -11.58 -16.09 -17.20
N CYS A 12 -10.30 -16.05 -16.83
CA CYS A 12 -9.88 -15.32 -15.66
C CYS A 12 -10.33 -13.88 -15.87
N SER A 13 -11.46 -13.51 -15.24
CA SER A 13 -11.81 -12.10 -15.08
C SER A 13 -10.64 -11.49 -14.35
N THR A 14 -9.85 -10.71 -15.09
CA THR A 14 -8.94 -9.74 -14.52
C THR A 14 -9.82 -8.85 -13.67
N ASN A 15 -9.85 -9.17 -12.37
CA ASN A 15 -10.25 -8.27 -11.31
C ASN A 15 -9.76 -6.88 -11.73
N SER A 16 -10.62 -5.87 -11.70
CA SER A 16 -10.42 -4.52 -12.23
C SER A 16 -9.22 -3.81 -11.60
N PHE A 17 -8.01 -4.28 -11.92
CA PHE A 17 -6.80 -3.53 -11.91
C PHE A 17 -6.96 -2.58 -13.09
N SER A 18 -7.15 -1.29 -12.81
CA SER A 18 -6.69 -0.32 -13.78
C SER A 18 -5.25 -0.72 -14.14
N PRO A 19 -4.85 -0.67 -15.42
CA PRO A 19 -3.44 -0.89 -15.75
C PRO A 19 -2.64 0.09 -14.89
N GLU A 20 -1.86 -0.41 -13.91
CA GLU A 20 -1.13 0.40 -12.92
C GLU A 20 -0.55 1.64 -13.60
N SER A 21 -1.23 2.78 -13.41
CA SER A 21 -0.90 4.05 -14.07
C SER A 21 0.34 4.65 -13.46
N VAL A 22 0.56 4.37 -12.18
CA VAL A 22 1.65 4.87 -11.36
C VAL A 22 2.20 3.77 -10.45
N ARG A 23 3.50 3.82 -10.17
CA ARG A 23 4.17 2.96 -9.19
C ARG A 23 5.24 3.73 -8.43
N LEU A 24 5.55 3.24 -7.22
CA LEU A 24 6.65 3.73 -6.40
C LEU A 24 7.78 2.69 -6.41
N LEU A 25 8.98 3.08 -6.87
CA LEU A 25 10.14 2.17 -6.99
C LEU A 25 11.31 2.57 -6.10
N ASN A 26 12.15 1.59 -5.76
CA ASN A 26 13.39 1.77 -4.99
C ASN A 26 13.21 2.40 -3.59
N GLY A 27 11.98 2.45 -3.06
CA GLY A 27 11.74 2.88 -1.68
C GLY A 27 11.86 1.75 -0.66
N SER A 28 11.59 2.08 0.60
CA SER A 28 11.65 1.14 1.73
C SER A 28 10.44 0.21 1.84
N GLY A 29 9.43 0.36 0.97
CA GLY A 29 8.19 -0.41 0.97
C GLY A 29 7.24 0.09 -0.14
N LEU A 30 6.04 -0.50 -0.22
CA LEU A 30 5.06 -0.22 -1.29
C LEU A 30 4.55 1.23 -1.33
N CYS A 31 4.64 1.94 -0.20
CA CYS A 31 4.16 3.31 -0.04
C CYS A 31 5.27 4.36 -0.05
N SER A 32 6.46 4.00 -0.53
CA SER A 32 7.59 4.92 -0.67
C SER A 32 8.40 4.60 -1.92
N GLY A 33 8.96 5.61 -2.57
CA GLY A 33 9.87 5.41 -3.70
C GLY A 33 9.83 6.53 -4.72
N ARG A 34 10.60 6.34 -5.80
CA ARG A 34 10.53 7.18 -7.01
C ARG A 34 9.18 6.99 -7.69
N VAL A 35 8.53 8.09 -8.05
CA VAL A 35 7.28 8.08 -8.80
C VAL A 35 7.56 7.79 -10.28
N GLU A 36 6.98 6.71 -10.79
CA GLU A 36 7.00 6.39 -12.22
C GLU A 36 5.58 6.24 -12.75
N VAL A 37 5.34 6.80 -13.95
CA VAL A 37 4.05 6.79 -14.63
C VAL A 37 4.13 5.98 -15.91
N LYS A 38 3.08 5.23 -16.21
CA LYS A 38 3.00 4.39 -17.40
C LYS A 38 2.46 5.16 -18.60
N SER A 39 3.23 5.17 -19.69
CA SER A 39 2.88 5.82 -20.96
C SER A 39 3.27 4.95 -22.15
N ASN A 40 2.32 4.65 -23.04
CA ASN A 40 2.56 3.95 -24.31
C ASN A 40 3.49 2.71 -24.18
N GLN A 41 3.26 1.89 -23.14
CA GLN A 41 4.03 0.67 -22.79
C GLN A 41 5.41 0.88 -22.14
N SER A 42 5.85 2.13 -21.95
CA SER A 42 7.06 2.49 -21.19
C SER A 42 6.72 3.12 -19.84
N TRP A 43 7.65 3.03 -18.90
CA TRP A 43 7.59 3.75 -17.64
C TRP A 43 8.48 4.99 -17.72
N ALA A 44 7.97 6.11 -17.22
CA ALA A 44 8.67 7.37 -17.21
C ALA A 44 8.76 7.91 -15.78
N SER A 45 9.92 8.44 -15.41
CA SER A 45 10.11 9.10 -14.10
C SER A 45 9.50 10.49 -14.13
N VAL A 46 8.86 10.92 -13.04
CA VAL A 46 8.31 12.27 -12.94
C VAL A 46 9.35 13.22 -12.37
N CYS A 47 9.49 14.42 -12.92
CA CYS A 47 10.45 15.40 -12.43
C CYS A 47 9.93 16.06 -11.14
N GLU A 48 10.83 16.34 -10.19
CA GLU A 48 10.50 17.07 -8.95
C GLU A 48 9.92 18.47 -9.21
N ALA A 49 10.34 19.14 -10.28
CA ALA A 49 9.84 20.47 -10.63
C ALA A 49 8.39 20.44 -11.19
N ASP A 50 7.92 19.28 -11.64
CA ASP A 50 6.63 19.12 -12.33
C ASP A 50 5.65 18.26 -11.49
N PHE A 51 5.92 18.11 -10.19
CA PHE A 51 5.15 17.27 -9.27
C PHE A 51 4.94 17.97 -7.94
N ASP A 52 3.71 18.35 -7.65
CA ASP A 52 3.35 19.08 -6.45
C ASP A 52 2.69 18.21 -5.37
N ARG A 53 2.18 18.85 -4.32
CA ARG A 53 1.51 18.15 -3.22
C ARG A 53 0.15 17.58 -3.63
N GLN A 54 -0.57 18.24 -4.53
CA GLN A 54 -1.87 17.79 -5.01
C GLN A 54 -1.70 16.53 -5.87
N ASP A 55 -0.66 16.49 -6.70
CA ASP A 55 -0.29 15.29 -7.44
C ASP A 55 0.07 14.15 -6.48
N ALA A 56 0.83 14.44 -5.43
CA ALA A 56 1.18 13.48 -4.38
C ALA A 56 -0.05 12.91 -3.66
N GLU A 57 -1.08 13.73 -3.40
CA GLU A 57 -2.35 13.27 -2.82
C GLU A 57 -3.07 12.27 -3.73
N VAL A 58 -3.05 12.52 -5.03
CA VAL A 58 -3.65 11.60 -6.01
C VAL A 58 -2.82 10.34 -6.13
N VAL A 59 -1.49 10.41 -6.23
CA VAL A 59 -0.63 9.22 -6.32
C VAL A 59 -0.76 8.34 -5.08
N CYS A 60 -0.68 8.91 -3.87
CA CYS A 60 -0.84 8.13 -2.64
C CYS A 60 -2.22 7.47 -2.56
N ARG A 61 -3.25 8.06 -3.15
CA ARG A 61 -4.59 7.45 -3.24
C ARG A 61 -4.64 6.35 -4.31
N ASP A 62 -4.06 6.59 -5.48
CA ASP A 62 -3.99 5.67 -6.62
C ASP A 62 -3.28 4.37 -6.22
N VAL A 63 -2.14 4.47 -5.54
CA VAL A 63 -1.43 3.30 -4.98
C VAL A 63 -2.03 2.76 -3.67
N GLY A 64 -3.12 3.37 -3.20
CA GLY A 64 -3.84 2.97 -1.98
C GLY A 64 -2.98 3.04 -0.72
N CYS A 65 -2.14 4.07 -0.63
CA CYS A 65 -1.15 4.32 0.41
C CYS A 65 -1.46 5.52 1.33
N GLY A 66 -2.70 5.98 1.40
CA GLY A 66 -3.12 7.03 2.36
C GLY A 66 -2.79 8.45 1.86
N ALA A 67 -2.39 9.34 2.76
CA ALA A 67 -2.03 10.73 2.46
C ALA A 67 -0.53 10.85 2.16
N PRO A 68 -0.05 11.91 1.48
CA PRO A 68 1.38 12.14 1.30
C PRO A 68 2.04 12.55 2.61
N ALA A 69 3.16 11.91 2.97
CA ALA A 69 3.94 12.18 4.17
C ALA A 69 5.23 12.96 3.86
N ALA A 70 5.90 12.67 2.74
CA ALA A 70 7.10 13.39 2.31
C ALA A 70 7.27 13.39 0.78
N LEU A 71 7.82 14.49 0.26
CA LEU A 71 8.23 14.68 -1.13
C LEU A 71 9.74 14.98 -1.13
N GLN A 72 10.50 14.23 -1.93
CA GLN A 72 11.96 14.33 -1.91
C GLN A 72 12.58 13.94 -3.24
N GLY A 73 13.26 14.86 -3.93
CA GLY A 73 14.02 14.56 -5.14
C GLY A 73 15.27 13.70 -4.89
N GLY A 74 15.61 12.86 -5.87
CA GLY A 74 16.94 12.24 -5.99
C GLY A 74 17.32 11.14 -4.98
N LEU A 75 16.52 10.87 -3.95
CA LEU A 75 16.85 9.86 -2.93
C LEU A 75 16.69 8.40 -3.40
N TYR A 76 15.76 8.12 -4.31
CA TYR A 76 15.44 6.75 -4.74
C TYR A 76 16.21 6.32 -6.01
N GLY A 77 17.24 7.10 -6.38
CA GLY A 77 18.05 6.89 -7.57
C GLY A 77 17.35 7.32 -8.86
N GLU A 78 18.16 7.48 -9.92
CA GLU A 78 17.68 7.81 -11.26
C GLU A 78 16.93 6.60 -11.84
N GLY A 79 15.75 6.83 -12.41
CA GLY A 79 15.03 5.77 -13.14
C GLY A 79 15.71 5.48 -14.47
N GLU A 80 15.69 4.22 -14.91
CA GLU A 80 16.08 3.89 -16.28
C GLU A 80 14.94 4.29 -17.23
N GLY A 81 15.14 5.34 -18.02
CA GLY A 81 14.18 5.71 -19.05
C GLY A 81 14.03 7.21 -19.29
N GLN A 82 12.99 7.56 -20.04
CA GLN A 82 12.64 8.93 -20.33
C GLN A 82 11.91 9.55 -19.13
N ASN A 83 12.10 10.85 -18.91
CA ASN A 83 11.27 11.59 -17.96
C ASN A 83 9.89 11.86 -18.57
N TRP A 84 8.87 11.88 -17.72
CA TRP A 84 7.54 12.31 -18.10
C TRP A 84 7.63 13.73 -18.68
N ASP A 85 6.94 13.96 -19.79
CA ASP A 85 7.10 15.14 -20.65
C ASP A 85 6.11 16.26 -20.33
N LYS A 86 5.24 16.06 -19.35
CA LYS A 86 4.19 17.00 -18.94
C LYS A 86 4.19 17.26 -17.44
N GLU A 87 3.55 18.34 -17.05
CA GLU A 87 3.26 18.64 -15.65
C GLU A 87 1.86 18.14 -15.30
N PHE A 88 1.70 17.51 -14.13
CA PHE A 88 0.38 17.15 -13.62
C PHE A 88 -0.24 18.37 -12.95
N GLN A 89 -1.54 18.56 -13.14
CA GLN A 89 -2.29 19.71 -12.60
C GLN A 89 -3.47 19.22 -11.76
N CYS A 90 -3.22 18.18 -10.95
CA CYS A 90 -4.24 17.55 -10.12
C CYS A 90 -4.90 18.59 -9.19
N LYS A 91 -6.19 18.39 -8.91
CA LYS A 91 -6.94 19.14 -7.89
C LYS A 91 -6.90 18.46 -6.52
N GLY A 92 -6.29 17.27 -6.43
CA GLY A 92 -6.13 16.46 -5.22
C GLY A 92 -7.32 15.54 -4.94
N LYS A 93 -8.34 15.51 -5.79
CA LYS A 93 -9.60 14.77 -5.59
C LYS A 93 -9.80 13.63 -6.59
N GLU A 94 -8.97 13.59 -7.61
CA GLU A 94 -8.92 12.56 -8.63
C GLU A 94 -8.63 11.19 -7.98
N SER A 95 -9.16 10.13 -8.58
CA SER A 95 -8.94 8.76 -8.10
C SER A 95 -7.68 8.14 -8.69
N LEU A 96 -7.33 8.50 -9.93
CA LEU A 96 -6.14 8.04 -10.63
C LEU A 96 -5.30 9.24 -11.08
N LEU A 97 -3.97 9.09 -11.12
CA LEU A 97 -3.08 10.18 -11.56
C LEU A 97 -3.36 10.59 -13.02
N LEU A 98 -3.70 9.63 -13.87
CA LEU A 98 -4.01 9.88 -15.30
C LEU A 98 -5.36 10.56 -15.53
N ASP A 99 -6.19 10.73 -14.49
CA ASP A 99 -7.43 11.52 -14.56
C ASP A 99 -7.17 13.02 -14.37
N CYS A 100 -5.96 13.40 -13.94
CA CYS A 100 -5.58 14.80 -13.78
C CYS A 100 -5.35 15.48 -15.13
N ASP A 101 -5.68 16.77 -15.19
CA ASP A 101 -5.26 17.61 -16.31
C ASP A 101 -3.73 17.65 -16.40
N THR A 102 -3.21 17.83 -17.61
CA THR A 102 -1.77 17.97 -17.86
C THR A 102 -1.48 19.21 -18.70
N SER A 103 -0.36 19.86 -18.41
CA SER A 103 0.16 20.99 -19.19
C SER A 103 1.51 20.66 -19.81
N ASP A 104 1.83 21.37 -20.90
CA ASP A 104 3.18 21.35 -21.45
C ASP A 104 4.14 21.97 -20.44
N ARG A 105 5.32 21.37 -20.33
CA ARG A 105 6.33 21.80 -19.38
C ARG A 105 7.00 23.10 -19.80
N GLU A 106 7.11 24.07 -18.89
CA GLU A 106 7.74 25.37 -19.20
C GLU A 106 9.25 25.24 -19.53
N ASN A 107 9.93 24.21 -18.99
CA ASN A 107 11.36 23.97 -19.19
C ASN A 107 11.59 22.51 -19.64
N ASN A 108 11.87 22.30 -20.94
CA ASN A 108 11.98 20.97 -21.58
C ASN A 108 13.09 20.03 -21.05
N THR A 109 13.73 20.33 -19.92
CA THR A 109 14.85 19.54 -19.37
C THR A 109 14.64 19.23 -17.91
N CYS A 110 14.46 17.95 -17.59
CA CYS A 110 14.60 17.44 -16.24
C CYS A 110 16.04 16.95 -16.13
N LEU A 111 16.79 17.48 -15.15
CA LEU A 111 18.18 17.10 -14.98
C LEU A 111 18.27 15.64 -14.47
N PRO A 112 19.34 14.92 -14.83
CA PRO A 112 19.65 13.62 -14.23
C PRO A 112 19.59 13.70 -12.69
N GLY A 113 18.90 12.75 -12.07
CA GLY A 113 18.72 12.71 -10.61
C GLY A 113 17.58 13.56 -10.04
N ASN A 114 16.86 14.34 -10.85
CA ASN A 114 15.71 15.14 -10.39
C ASN A 114 14.37 14.40 -10.46
N ALA A 115 14.38 13.06 -10.46
CA ALA A 115 13.15 12.30 -10.33
C ALA A 115 12.57 12.47 -8.93
N VAL A 116 11.26 12.71 -8.85
CA VAL A 116 10.57 12.91 -7.58
C VAL A 116 10.42 11.60 -6.83
N GLY A 117 10.78 11.64 -5.56
CA GLY A 117 10.47 10.62 -4.57
C GLY A 117 9.25 11.01 -3.75
N LEU A 118 8.39 10.04 -3.49
CA LEU A 118 7.19 10.19 -2.69
C LEU A 118 7.18 9.14 -1.59
N THR A 119 6.94 9.58 -0.36
CA THR A 119 6.53 8.70 0.75
C THR A 119 5.12 9.06 1.16
N CYS A 120 4.25 8.08 1.17
CA CYS A 120 2.88 8.19 1.66
C CYS A 120 2.80 7.71 3.12
N SER A 121 1.85 8.24 3.87
CA SER A 121 1.43 7.71 5.16
C SER A 121 0.69 6.41 4.86
N GLU A 122 1.40 5.27 4.82
CA GLU A 122 0.81 3.94 4.71
C GLU A 122 -0.58 3.94 5.34
N PRO A 123 -1.64 3.61 4.59
CA PRO A 123 -2.97 3.73 5.15
C PRO A 123 -3.00 2.82 6.36
N ASP A 124 -3.67 3.25 7.42
CA ASP A 124 -4.07 2.37 8.51
C ASP A 124 -5.03 1.31 7.93
N ASP A 125 -4.49 0.36 7.20
CA ASP A 125 -5.19 -0.75 6.59
C ASP A 125 -5.22 -1.95 7.53
N VAL A 126 -4.60 -1.83 8.70
CA VAL A 126 -4.63 -2.82 9.78
C VAL A 126 -5.16 -2.15 11.05
N ARG A 127 -6.04 -2.85 11.77
CA ARG A 127 -6.53 -2.44 13.09
C ARG A 127 -6.65 -3.61 14.04
N LEU A 128 -6.58 -3.31 15.34
CA LEU A 128 -6.84 -4.27 16.41
C LEU A 128 -8.20 -4.00 17.04
N VAL A 129 -9.08 -5.01 17.04
CA VAL A 129 -10.47 -4.88 17.55
C VAL A 129 -10.69 -5.71 18.81
N GLY A 130 -11.52 -5.21 19.72
CA GLY A 130 -11.97 -5.96 20.90
C GLY A 130 -10.91 -6.24 21.98
N GLY A 131 -9.73 -5.60 21.92
CA GLY A 131 -8.73 -5.68 22.99
C GLY A 131 -8.72 -4.47 23.92
N GLY A 132 -7.94 -4.57 25.00
CA GLY A 132 -7.88 -3.56 26.07
C GLY A 132 -7.03 -2.33 25.79
N SER A 133 -6.39 -2.23 24.62
CA SER A 133 -5.57 -1.08 24.22
C SER A 133 -5.47 -1.00 22.69
N ARG A 134 -4.92 0.12 22.17
CA ARG A 134 -4.58 0.26 20.72
C ARG A 134 -3.56 -0.77 20.21
N CYS A 135 -2.88 -1.46 21.12
CA CYS A 135 -1.83 -2.44 20.82
C CYS A 135 -2.24 -3.87 21.22
N ALA A 136 -3.54 -4.12 21.43
CA ALA A 136 -4.08 -5.43 21.72
C ALA A 136 -5.44 -5.64 21.03
N GLY A 137 -5.67 -6.80 20.43
CA GLY A 137 -6.97 -7.14 19.84
C GLY A 137 -6.89 -8.13 18.68
N GLY A 138 -8.07 -8.51 18.18
CA GLY A 138 -8.21 -9.29 16.96
C GLY A 138 -7.72 -8.50 15.75
N VAL A 139 -6.94 -9.14 14.88
CA VAL A 139 -6.33 -8.48 13.73
C VAL A 139 -7.33 -8.40 12.59
N GLU A 140 -7.62 -7.19 12.13
CA GLU A 140 -8.39 -6.95 10.91
C GLU A 140 -7.57 -6.13 9.92
N ARG A 141 -7.76 -6.45 8.63
CA ARG A 141 -7.16 -5.72 7.54
C ARG A 141 -8.24 -5.23 6.58
N TYR A 142 -8.12 -4.00 6.10
CA TYR A 142 -8.99 -3.45 5.07
C TYR A 142 -8.65 -4.08 3.72
N ASP A 143 -9.64 -4.77 3.14
CA ASP A 143 -9.48 -5.51 1.89
C ASP A 143 -10.78 -5.44 1.08
N GLN A 144 -10.67 -5.03 -0.19
CA GLN A 144 -11.80 -4.95 -1.12
C GLN A 144 -13.00 -4.11 -0.62
N GLY A 145 -12.73 -3.02 0.10
CA GLY A 145 -13.78 -2.11 0.59
C GLY A 145 -14.39 -2.51 1.93
N GLU A 146 -13.91 -3.58 2.57
CA GLU A 146 -14.43 -4.06 3.85
C GLU A 146 -13.29 -4.41 4.81
N TRP A 147 -13.56 -4.28 6.12
CA TRP A 147 -12.67 -4.78 7.15
C TRP A 147 -12.84 -6.30 7.29
N ARG A 148 -11.77 -7.05 7.02
CA ARG A 148 -11.78 -8.51 7.09
C ARG A 148 -10.81 -9.00 8.17
N THR A 149 -11.18 -10.08 8.84
CA THR A 149 -10.31 -10.71 9.84
C THR A 149 -9.06 -11.29 9.17
N VAL A 150 -7.89 -11.08 9.76
CA VAL A 150 -6.65 -11.67 9.27
C VAL A 150 -6.50 -13.07 9.86
N GLY A 151 -6.43 -14.06 8.98
CA GLY A 151 -6.20 -15.45 9.33
C GLY A 151 -4.75 -15.86 9.05
N ALA A 152 -4.20 -16.71 9.90
CA ALA A 152 -2.85 -17.27 9.74
C ALA A 152 -2.83 -18.74 10.17
N TYR A 153 -1.82 -19.49 9.73
CA TYR A 153 -1.64 -20.90 10.10
C TYR A 153 -1.16 -21.04 11.56
N TRP A 154 -0.69 -22.22 11.96
CA TRP A 154 -0.39 -22.55 13.35
C TRP A 154 0.73 -21.70 13.97
N ASN A 155 1.70 -21.24 13.17
CA ASN A 155 2.74 -20.32 13.60
C ASN A 155 2.35 -18.90 13.17
N LYS A 156 1.79 -18.11 14.09
CA LYS A 156 1.28 -16.75 13.86
C LYS A 156 2.22 -15.67 14.36
N GLU A 157 3.41 -16.06 14.84
CA GLU A 157 4.35 -15.13 15.47
C GLU A 157 4.93 -14.14 14.47
N ASP A 158 5.20 -14.60 13.25
CA ASP A 158 5.71 -13.77 12.16
C ASP A 158 4.66 -12.73 11.75
N GLU A 159 3.41 -13.14 11.52
CA GLU A 159 2.31 -12.23 11.21
C GLU A 159 2.06 -11.24 12.35
N ALA A 160 2.09 -11.70 13.61
CA ALA A 160 1.94 -10.84 14.77
C ALA A 160 3.08 -9.82 14.89
N ALA A 161 4.32 -10.22 14.60
CA ALA A 161 5.48 -9.34 14.62
C ALA A 161 5.36 -8.23 13.57
N VAL A 162 4.88 -8.58 12.37
CA VAL A 162 4.60 -7.61 11.31
C VAL A 162 3.48 -6.65 11.73
N VAL A 163 2.39 -7.15 12.32
CA VAL A 163 1.28 -6.30 12.81
C VAL A 163 1.75 -5.33 13.90
N CYS A 164 2.47 -5.81 14.92
CA CYS A 164 2.95 -4.95 16.00
C CYS A 164 3.92 -3.87 15.50
N ARG A 165 4.74 -4.21 14.50
CA ARG A 165 5.66 -3.28 13.84
C ARG A 165 4.90 -2.23 13.02
N GLN A 166 3.99 -2.68 12.15
CA GLN A 166 3.19 -1.81 11.29
C GLN A 166 2.38 -0.78 12.09
N LEU A 167 1.82 -1.19 13.25
CA LEU A 167 1.05 -0.30 14.13
C LEU A 167 1.91 0.58 15.05
N GLY A 168 3.24 0.48 14.97
CA GLY A 168 4.14 1.18 15.89
C GLY A 168 3.89 0.81 17.36
N CYS A 169 3.56 -0.46 17.62
CA CYS A 169 3.22 -1.00 18.93
C CYS A 169 4.37 -1.80 19.58
N GLY A 170 5.56 -1.79 18.97
CA GLY A 170 6.74 -2.49 19.46
C GLY A 170 6.77 -3.96 19.05
N SER A 171 7.16 -4.83 19.96
CA SER A 171 7.31 -6.28 19.71
C SER A 171 6.10 -7.08 20.17
N THR A 172 5.89 -8.26 19.58
CA THR A 172 4.86 -9.21 20.00
C THR A 172 5.12 -9.72 21.42
N VAL A 173 4.11 -9.69 22.28
CA VAL A 173 4.15 -10.26 23.63
C VAL A 173 3.42 -11.59 23.68
N SER A 174 2.26 -11.69 23.03
CA SER A 174 1.51 -12.95 22.94
C SER A 174 0.60 -12.97 21.74
N VAL A 175 0.34 -14.19 21.25
CA VAL A 175 -0.61 -14.47 20.18
C VAL A 175 -1.63 -15.48 20.68
N LEU A 176 -2.91 -15.15 20.57
CA LEU A 176 -4.02 -15.96 21.03
C LEU A 176 -4.91 -16.36 19.85
N PRO A 177 -5.55 -17.55 19.88
CA PRO A 177 -6.60 -17.89 18.94
C PRO A 177 -7.71 -16.82 18.95
N GLY A 178 -8.09 -16.35 17.77
CA GLY A 178 -9.15 -15.36 17.59
C GLY A 178 -10.42 -16.00 17.03
N ASN A 179 -11.46 -15.18 16.85
CA ASN A 179 -12.69 -15.62 16.20
C ASN A 179 -12.44 -15.87 14.70
N THR A 180 -13.04 -16.92 14.15
CA THR A 180 -12.94 -17.27 12.74
C THR A 180 -14.15 -16.69 12.01
N THR A 181 -14.01 -15.46 11.55
CA THR A 181 -14.94 -14.81 10.61
C THR A 181 -14.34 -14.81 9.20
N LEU A 182 -15.19 -14.61 8.17
CA LEU A 182 -14.77 -14.46 6.78
C LEU A 182 -13.57 -13.50 6.72
N GLY A 183 -12.41 -14.03 6.32
CA GLY A 183 -11.14 -13.38 6.55
C GLY A 183 -10.17 -13.53 5.39
N VAL A 184 -9.09 -12.76 5.44
CA VAL A 184 -7.98 -12.83 4.48
C VAL A 184 -6.86 -13.63 5.12
N GLY A 185 -6.48 -14.73 4.48
CA GLY A 185 -5.30 -15.49 4.89
C GLY A 185 -4.03 -14.74 4.51
N VAL A 186 -3.08 -14.63 5.43
CA VAL A 186 -1.74 -14.09 5.15
C VAL A 186 -0.68 -15.05 5.68
N ARG A 187 0.49 -15.00 5.03
CA ARG A 187 1.69 -15.72 5.45
C ARG A 187 2.88 -14.78 5.37
N CYS A 188 3.46 -14.47 6.51
CA CYS A 188 4.64 -13.61 6.63
C CYS A 188 5.90 -14.44 6.90
N SER A 189 7.07 -13.85 6.63
CA SER A 189 8.38 -14.34 7.05
C SER A 189 8.88 -13.68 8.33
N GLY A 190 8.21 -12.60 8.78
CA GLY A 190 8.46 -11.86 10.01
C GLY A 190 9.35 -10.62 9.81
N SER A 191 10.00 -10.48 8.65
CA SER A 191 10.84 -9.33 8.30
C SER A 191 10.08 -8.21 7.59
N GLU A 192 8.85 -8.47 7.14
CA GLU A 192 8.01 -7.51 6.42
C GLU A 192 7.71 -6.27 7.26
N SER A 193 7.58 -5.12 6.59
CA SER A 193 7.21 -3.87 7.26
C SER A 193 5.69 -3.75 7.47
N SER A 194 4.92 -4.39 6.59
CA SER A 194 3.45 -4.35 6.54
C SER A 194 2.86 -5.70 6.12
N LEU A 195 1.65 -6.01 6.57
CA LEU A 195 0.89 -7.19 6.14
C LEU A 195 0.64 -7.24 4.63
N ARG A 196 0.78 -6.12 3.91
CA ARG A 196 0.68 -6.06 2.44
C ARG A 196 1.81 -6.79 1.72
N GLU A 197 2.98 -6.87 2.34
CA GLU A 197 4.16 -7.55 1.77
C GLU A 197 4.07 -9.07 1.98
N CYS A 198 3.23 -9.50 2.91
CA CYS A 198 3.03 -10.91 3.20
C CYS A 198 2.25 -11.62 2.08
N TRP A 199 2.54 -12.90 1.89
CA TRP A 199 1.86 -13.71 0.89
C TRP A 199 0.40 -13.90 1.26
N ARG A 200 -0.52 -13.58 0.34
CA ARG A 200 -1.94 -13.85 0.51
C ARG A 200 -2.24 -15.33 0.31
N SER A 201 -3.00 -15.91 1.24
CA SER A 201 -3.60 -17.23 1.13
C SER A 201 -5.09 -17.08 0.86
N TYR A 202 -5.60 -17.94 -0.03
CA TYR A 202 -7.03 -18.04 -0.33
C TYR A 202 -7.78 -18.96 0.65
N ASP A 203 -7.06 -19.57 1.59
CA ASP A 203 -7.65 -20.41 2.62
C ASP A 203 -8.35 -19.56 3.69
N LEU A 204 -9.53 -20.02 4.11
CA LEU A 204 -10.20 -19.51 5.30
C LEU A 204 -9.45 -19.97 6.54
N LEU A 205 -8.55 -19.11 7.03
CA LEU A 205 -7.71 -19.39 8.19
C LEU A 205 -8.32 -18.80 9.47
N PRO A 206 -8.15 -19.47 10.63
CA PRO A 206 -8.65 -18.96 11.89
C PRO A 206 -7.96 -17.65 12.25
N GLY A 207 -8.77 -16.67 12.65
CA GLY A 207 -8.30 -15.38 13.13
C GLY A 207 -7.37 -15.51 14.34
N PHE A 208 -6.69 -14.44 14.67
CA PHE A 208 -5.88 -14.36 15.87
C PHE A 208 -5.98 -13.00 16.54
N THR A 209 -5.74 -13.03 17.83
CA THR A 209 -5.59 -11.85 18.67
C THR A 209 -4.11 -11.66 18.96
N VAL A 210 -3.61 -10.45 18.79
CA VAL A 210 -2.23 -10.09 19.13
C VAL A 210 -2.24 -9.16 20.33
N ILE A 211 -1.23 -9.32 21.19
CA ILE A 211 -0.89 -8.35 22.22
C ILE A 211 0.57 -7.94 21.96
N CYS A 212 0.77 -6.67 21.67
CA CYS A 212 2.09 -6.09 21.49
C CYS A 212 2.57 -5.45 22.80
N SER A 213 3.86 -5.14 22.90
CA SER A 213 4.46 -4.52 24.08
C SER A 213 3.85 -3.16 24.42
N GLY A 214 3.34 -2.46 23.40
CA GLY A 214 2.96 -1.06 23.50
C GLY A 214 4.22 -0.19 23.52
N ASN A 215 4.22 0.88 22.74
CA ASN A 215 5.23 1.90 22.95
C ASN A 215 4.80 2.69 24.19
N ASN A 216 5.55 2.59 25.28
CA ASN A 216 5.41 3.45 26.46
C ASN A 216 5.84 4.90 26.17
N ASN A 217 5.36 5.48 25.06
CA ASN A 217 5.33 6.92 24.88
C ASN A 217 3.98 7.40 25.38
N ILE A 218 3.91 7.61 26.70
CA ILE A 218 2.87 8.42 27.35
C ILE A 218 3.04 9.85 26.84
N LEU A 219 2.49 10.14 25.67
CA LEU A 219 2.27 11.50 25.15
C LEU A 219 0.99 11.53 24.30
N GLU A 220 -0.12 10.97 24.80
CA GLU A 220 -1.46 11.41 24.38
C GLU A 220 -2.41 11.39 25.58
N LEU A 221 -2.24 12.38 26.46
CA LEU A 221 -3.32 12.93 27.27
C LEU A 221 -3.31 14.44 27.09
N HIS A 222 -3.77 14.91 25.92
CA HIS A 222 -4.33 16.25 25.81
C HIS A 222 -5.48 16.25 24.80
N SER A 223 -6.69 16.12 25.32
CA SER A 223 -7.84 16.96 24.94
C SER A 223 -8.97 16.78 25.96
N THR A 224 -8.90 17.61 27.00
CA THR A 224 -10.08 18.25 27.61
C THR A 224 -10.16 19.66 27.07
#